data_AF-A0A350I635-F1
#
_entry.id   AF-A0A350I635-F1
#
_cell.length_a   1.000
_cell.length_b   1.000
_cell.length_c   1.000
_cell.angle_alpha   90.00
_cell.angle_beta   90.00
_cell.angle_gamma   90.00
#
_symmetry.space_group_name_H-M   'P 1'
#
loop_
_entity.id
_entity.type
_entity.pdbx_description
1 polymer ?
#
loop_
_entity_poly.entity_id
_entity_poly.type
_entity_poly.pdbx_seq_one_letter_code
_entity_poly.pdbx_strand_id
1 'polypeptide(L)'
;MSNKYMVLSTYTDQTLARKADVLKQLVTAVPAGEKPSFGIRMYIGEESLGIEWYKGKNELFAENAAENYVQGIKNYERVKVYGRAHYNRLLIN
;
A
#
# COMPACT_ATOMS: atom_id res chain seq x y z
N MET A 1 20.78 -6.07 -2.13
CA MET A 1 19.45 -6.38 -1.55
C MET A 1 18.57 -6.94 -2.65
N SER A 2 18.04 -8.15 -2.50
CA SER A 2 17.06 -8.67 -3.45
C SER A 2 15.71 -7.99 -3.17
N ASN A 3 15.14 -7.34 -4.18
CA ASN A 3 13.81 -6.74 -4.05
C ASN A 3 12.78 -7.83 -3.80
N LYS A 4 12.00 -7.72 -2.73
CA LYS A 4 10.98 -8.71 -2.35
C LYS A 4 9.67 -8.57 -3.14
N TYR A 5 9.59 -7.55 -3.98
CA TYR A 5 8.40 -7.20 -4.77
C TYR A 5 8.82 -6.33 -5.96
N MET A 6 7.90 -6.19 -6.92
CA MET A 6 7.99 -5.26 -8.04
C MET A 6 6.87 -4.21 -7.95
N VAL A 7 7.13 -3.01 -8.48
CA VAL A 7 6.09 -1.98 -8.70
C VAL A 7 5.43 -2.27 -10.05
N LEU A 8 4.11 -2.27 -10.08
CA LEU A 8 3.31 -2.53 -11.27
C LEU A 8 2.78 -1.23 -11.88
N SER A 9 2.21 -0.37 -11.05
CA SER A 9 1.64 0.92 -11.43
C SER A 9 1.73 1.91 -10.28
N THR A 10 1.61 3.21 -10.58
CA THR A 10 1.66 4.29 -9.60
C THR A 10 0.49 5.23 -9.83
N TYR A 11 -0.19 5.60 -8.75
CA TYR A 11 -1.31 6.51 -8.69
C TYR A 11 -0.89 7.75 -7.90
N THR A 12 -1.30 8.93 -8.33
CA THR A 12 -0.98 10.20 -7.67
C THR A 12 -2.17 11.13 -7.68
N ASP A 13 -2.43 11.77 -6.56
CA ASP A 13 -3.27 12.96 -6.46
C ASP A 13 -2.41 14.12 -5.95
N GLN A 14 -2.20 15.12 -6.80
CA GLN A 14 -1.37 16.29 -6.47
C GLN A 14 -2.07 17.25 -5.51
N THR A 15 -3.41 17.29 -5.51
CA THR A 15 -4.19 18.20 -4.68
C THR A 15 -4.17 17.77 -3.22
N LEU A 16 -4.21 16.46 -2.96
CA LEU A 16 -4.13 15.86 -1.64
C LEU A 16 -2.68 15.48 -1.25
N ALA A 17 -1.72 15.72 -2.15
CA ALA A 17 -0.33 15.28 -2.02
C ALA A 17 -0.22 13.79 -1.67
N ARG A 18 -1.04 12.94 -2.31
CA ARG A 18 -1.06 11.50 -2.08
C ARG A 18 -0.47 10.75 -3.26
N LYS A 19 0.24 9.66 -2.96
CA LYS A 19 0.71 8.71 -3.96
C LYS A 19 0.50 7.29 -3.45
N ALA A 20 0.19 6.37 -4.36
CA ALA A 20 0.20 4.94 -4.09
C ALA A 20 0.89 4.17 -5.21
N ASP A 21 1.80 3.27 -4.85
CA ASP A 21 2.39 2.30 -5.78
C ASP A 21 1.67 0.96 -5.63
N VAL A 22 1.17 0.37 -6.71
CA VAL A 22 0.68 -1.01 -6.74
C VAL A 22 1.86 -1.95 -6.83
N LEU A 23 1.88 -2.96 -5.97
CA LEU A 23 2.99 -3.89 -5.80
C LEU A 23 2.56 -5.33 -6.04
N LYS A 24 3.48 -6.14 -6.54
CA LYS A 24 3.38 -7.60 -6.58
C LYS A 24 4.58 -8.23 -5.88
N GLN A 25 4.33 -9.09 -4.90
CA GLN A 25 5.39 -9.88 -4.28
C GLN A 25 6.05 -10.79 -5.32
N LEU A 26 7.36 -10.98 -5.20
CA LEU A 26 8.05 -11.98 -6.01
C LEU A 26 7.83 -13.37 -5.41
N VAL A 27 7.78 -14.39 -6.26
CA VAL A 27 7.66 -15.79 -5.83
C VAL A 27 8.82 -16.18 -4.89
N THR A 28 10.01 -15.63 -5.12
CA THR A 28 11.19 -15.84 -4.28
C THR A 28 11.09 -15.22 -2.88
N ALA A 29 10.11 -14.35 -2.65
CA ALA A 29 9.91 -13.64 -1.39
C ALA A 29 8.79 -14.23 -0.52
N VAL A 30 8.08 -15.27 -1.01
CA VAL A 30 7.02 -15.97 -0.28
C VAL A 30 7.47 -17.39 0.12
N PRO A 31 7.00 -17.93 1.26
CA PRO A 31 7.26 -19.31 1.64
C PRO A 31 6.80 -20.30 0.58
N ALA A 32 7.46 -21.46 0.52
CA ALA A 32 7.06 -22.54 -0.37
C ALA A 32 5.61 -22.96 -0.08
N GLY A 33 4.78 -23.02 -1.12
CA GLY A 33 3.36 -23.33 -1.00
C GLY A 33 2.44 -22.12 -0.79
N GLU A 34 2.98 -20.92 -0.58
CA GLU A 34 2.19 -19.68 -0.55
C GLU A 34 2.16 -18.99 -1.92
N LYS A 35 1.04 -18.31 -2.20
CA LYS A 35 0.91 -17.50 -3.42
C LYS A 35 1.43 -16.08 -3.17
N PRO A 36 2.14 -15.46 -4.13
CA PRO A 36 2.52 -14.07 -4.03
C PRO A 36 1.29 -13.17 -3.87
N SER A 37 1.38 -12.19 -2.98
CA SER A 37 0.31 -11.22 -2.77
C SER A 37 0.50 -9.97 -3.61
N PHE A 38 -0.61 -9.32 -3.93
CA PHE A 38 -0.62 -7.93 -4.40
C PHE A 38 -0.78 -6.99 -3.20
N GLY A 39 -0.36 -5.74 -3.35
CA GLY A 39 -0.41 -4.76 -2.27
C GLY A 39 -0.28 -3.35 -2.79
N ILE A 40 -0.38 -2.38 -1.90
CA ILE A 40 -0.06 -0.99 -2.20
C ILE A 40 0.96 -0.43 -1.22
N ARG A 41 1.86 0.42 -1.71
CA ARG A 41 2.65 1.31 -0.85
C ARG A 41 2.07 2.71 -0.93
N MET A 42 1.74 3.27 0.22
CA MET A 42 1.09 4.57 0.32
C MET A 42 2.09 5.65 0.72
N TYR A 43 1.85 6.88 0.27
CA TYR A 43 2.69 8.03 0.55
C TYR A 43 1.86 9.30 0.75
N ILE A 44 2.33 10.15 1.65
CA ILE A 44 1.94 11.57 1.75
C ILE A 44 3.17 12.41 1.43
N GLY A 45 3.08 13.23 0.37
CA GLY A 45 4.23 13.87 -0.25
C GLY A 45 5.25 12.82 -0.70
N GLU A 46 6.47 12.92 -0.19
CA GLU A 46 7.55 11.97 -0.46
C GLU A 46 7.70 10.90 0.65
N GLU A 47 6.97 11.02 1.76
CA GLU A 47 7.09 10.10 2.89
C GLU A 47 6.27 8.83 2.65
N SER A 48 6.94 7.67 2.68
CA SER A 48 6.27 6.36 2.62
C SER A 48 5.59 6.05 3.96
N LEU A 49 4.28 5.80 3.91
CA LEU A 49 3.47 5.36 5.06
C LEU A 49 3.52 3.85 5.31
N GLY A 50 4.13 3.08 4.39
CA GLY A 50 4.24 1.63 4.50
C GLY A 50 3.49 0.89 3.42
N ILE A 51 3.58 -0.44 3.48
CA ILE A 51 3.00 -1.36 2.49
C ILE A 51 1.86 -2.14 3.13
N GLU A 52 0.72 -2.15 2.48
CA GLU A 52 -0.42 -3.00 2.80
C GLU A 52 -0.51 -4.14 1.78
N TRP A 53 -0.42 -5.38 2.25
CA TRP A 53 -0.52 -6.58 1.43
C TRP A 53 -1.92 -7.20 1.50
N TYR A 54 -2.47 -7.55 0.34
CA TYR A 54 -3.81 -8.11 0.20
C TYR A 54 -3.72 -9.60 -0.13
N LYS A 55 -3.59 -10.44 0.90
CA LYS A 55 -3.53 -11.90 0.74
C LYS A 55 -4.79 -12.44 0.05
N GLY A 56 -4.59 -13.26 -0.98
CA GLY A 56 -5.68 -13.88 -1.75
C GLY A 56 -6.47 -12.92 -2.65
N LYS A 57 -6.06 -11.65 -2.75
CA LYS A 57 -6.63 -10.68 -3.70
C LYS A 57 -5.77 -10.59 -4.96
N ASN A 58 -6.38 -10.11 -6.04
CA ASN A 58 -5.73 -9.94 -7.34
C ASN A 58 -5.22 -8.49 -7.52
N GLU A 59 -4.60 -8.26 -8.67
CA GLU A 59 -4.08 -6.95 -9.08
C GLU A 59 -5.14 -5.86 -9.09
N LEU A 60 -6.30 -6.13 -9.70
CA LEU A 60 -7.43 -5.20 -9.77
C LEU A 60 -7.88 -4.70 -8.39
N PHE A 61 -7.87 -5.57 -7.38
CA PHE A 61 -8.16 -5.15 -6.01
C PHE A 61 -7.13 -4.16 -5.47
N ALA A 62 -5.84 -4.37 -5.77
CA ALA A 62 -4.78 -3.47 -5.35
C ALA A 62 -4.83 -2.13 -6.11
N GLU A 63 -5.16 -2.14 -7.40
CA GLU A 63 -5.40 -0.94 -8.20
C GLU A 63 -6.54 -0.09 -7.63
N ASN A 64 -7.70 -0.71 -7.39
CA ASN A 64 -8.85 -0.04 -6.76
C ASN A 64 -8.48 0.52 -5.38
N ALA A 65 -7.68 -0.21 -4.59
CA ALA A 65 -7.25 0.27 -3.29
C ALA A 65 -6.26 1.45 -3.39
N ALA A 66 -5.40 1.48 -4.41
CA ALA A 66 -4.50 2.59 -4.67
C ALA A 66 -5.27 3.84 -5.10
N GLU A 67 -6.24 3.68 -6.01
CA GLU A 67 -7.13 4.75 -6.45
C GLU A 67 -7.95 5.32 -5.28
N ASN A 68 -8.59 4.47 -4.49
CA ASN A 68 -9.34 4.88 -3.29
C ASN A 68 -8.46 5.64 -2.29
N TYR A 69 -7.20 5.24 -2.14
CA TYR A 69 -6.27 5.94 -1.24
C TYR A 69 -5.95 7.35 -1.74
N VAL A 70 -5.58 7.49 -3.03
CA VAL A 70 -5.19 8.80 -3.58
C VAL A 70 -6.39 9.75 -3.65
N GLN A 71 -7.61 9.24 -3.87
CA GLN A 71 -8.85 10.02 -3.87
C GLN A 71 -9.38 10.39 -2.48
N GLY A 72 -8.75 9.94 -1.40
CA GLY A 72 -9.21 10.27 -0.05
C GLY A 72 -10.36 9.40 0.47
N ILE A 73 -10.86 8.46 -0.32
CA ILE A 73 -11.94 7.52 0.08
C ILE A 73 -11.43 6.57 1.15
N LYS A 74 -10.20 6.07 0.99
CA LYS A 74 -9.48 5.29 2.00
C LYS A 74 -8.44 6.17 2.67
N ASN A 75 -8.63 6.47 3.96
CA ASN A 75 -7.65 7.21 4.74
C ASN A 75 -6.74 6.27 5.54
N TYR A 76 -5.44 6.56 5.45
CA TYR A 76 -4.42 6.01 6.33
C TYR A 76 -3.85 7.17 7.13
N GLU A 77 -4.34 7.35 8.35
CA GLU A 77 -3.76 8.32 9.27
C GLU A 77 -2.61 7.66 10.02
N ARG A 78 -1.46 8.33 10.02
CA ARG A 78 -0.38 8.01 10.95
C ARG A 78 -0.80 8.50 12.33
N VAL A 79 -1.42 7.63 13.13
CA VAL A 79 -1.74 7.97 14.52
C VAL A 79 -0.44 8.08 15.31
N LYS A 80 0.03 9.32 15.53
CA LYS A 80 1.15 9.62 16.43
C LYS A 80 0.65 9.50 17.87
N VAL A 81 0.71 8.32 18.46
CA VAL A 81 0.57 8.17 19.91
C VAL A 81 1.96 8.35 20.53
N TYR A 82 2.15 9.45 21.26
CA TYR A 82 3.28 9.75 22.16
C TYR A 82 4.58 8.94 21.89
N GLY A 83 5.33 9.32 20.85
CA GLY A 83 6.72 8.86 20.66
C GLY A 83 6.92 7.50 19.97
N ARG A 84 5.87 6.76 19.58
CA ARG A 84 5.99 5.58 18.71
C ARG A 84 5.04 5.68 17.52
N ALA A 85 5.58 5.54 16.31
CA ALA A 85 4.77 5.46 15.10
C ALA A 85 4.04 4.11 15.07
N HIS A 86 2.72 4.12 15.28
CA HIS A 86 1.85 2.96 15.12
C HIS A 86 0.90 3.22 13.93
N TYR A 87 0.79 2.24 13.04
CA TYR A 87 -0.14 2.28 11.90
C TYR A 87 -1.46 1.66 12.32
N ASN A 88 -2.50 2.46 12.55
CA ASN A 88 -3.81 1.94 12.98
C ASN A 88 -4.90 2.26 11.94
N ARG A 89 -5.36 1.16 11.32
CA ARG A 89 -6.72 0.78 10.91
C ARG A 89 -7.52 1.75 10.00
N LEU A 90 -7.86 1.22 8.82
CA LEU A 90 -8.91 1.64 7.89
C LEU A 90 -10.11 2.31 8.61
N LEU A 91 -10.31 3.60 8.36
CA LEU A 91 -11.60 4.26 8.53
C LEU A 91 -12.30 4.20 7.17
N ILE A 92 -13.34 3.38 7.06
CA ILE A 92 -14.30 3.41 5.96
C ILE A 92 -15.39 4.37 6.41
N ASN A 93 -15.64 5.44 5.64
CA ASN A 93 -16.83 6.29 5.81
C ASN A 93 -18.09 5.54 5.38
#